data_AF-A0A2E9JIP9-F1
#
_entry.id   AF-A0A2E9JIP9-F1
#
_cell.length_a   1.000
_cell.length_b   1.000
_cell.length_c   1.000
_cell.angle_alpha   90.00
_cell.angle_beta   90.00
_cell.angle_gamma   90.00
#
_symmetry.space_group_name_H-M   'P 1'
#
loop_
_entity.id
_entity.type
_entity.pdbx_description
1 polymer ?
#
loop_
_entity_poly.entity_id
_entity_poly.type
_entity_poly.pdbx_seq_one_letter_code
_entity_poly.pdbx_strand_id
1 'polypeptide(L)'
;MFSTSLLTATSLSLAQDETEQHWNGEWIADGTLFQIEVAVENNVMKVSQIESLGFVWTSQDGKVNGNTVQVEVEYAGVKGIIQVELVDPNTAIAFAASCLPEFMVVCSLAKDRQAVFKKVQPN
;
A
#
# COMPACT_ATOMS: atom_id res chain seq x y z
N MET A 1 -55.19 -11.13 -5.29
CA MET A 1 -54.42 -11.38 -4.05
C MET A 1 -53.00 -10.91 -4.30
N PHE A 2 -52.51 -10.03 -3.44
CA PHE A 2 -51.20 -9.38 -3.50
C PHE A 2 -50.07 -10.40 -3.26
N SER A 3 -48.93 -10.23 -3.94
CA SER A 3 -47.64 -10.40 -3.26
C SER A 3 -46.51 -9.74 -4.06
N THR A 4 -46.16 -8.54 -3.62
CA THR A 4 -44.93 -7.82 -3.93
C THR A 4 -43.73 -8.58 -3.37
N SER A 5 -42.62 -8.65 -4.09
CA SER A 5 -41.31 -8.93 -3.49
C SER A 5 -40.25 -8.08 -4.18
N LEU A 6 -39.94 -6.94 -3.54
CA LEU A 6 -38.70 -6.21 -3.76
C LEU A 6 -37.58 -6.98 -3.06
N LEU A 7 -36.53 -7.36 -3.80
CA LEU A 7 -35.24 -7.71 -3.23
C LEU A 7 -34.30 -6.52 -3.48
N THR A 8 -34.17 -5.68 -2.46
CA THR A 8 -33.12 -4.67 -2.34
C THR A 8 -31.79 -5.35 -2.03
N ALA A 9 -30.81 -5.22 -2.93
CA ALA A 9 -29.41 -5.56 -2.65
C ALA A 9 -28.51 -4.48 -3.24
N THR A 10 -28.30 -3.41 -2.47
CA THR A 10 -27.33 -2.34 -2.77
C THR A 10 -26.61 -1.98 -1.48
N SER A 11 -25.57 -2.73 -1.13
CA SER A 11 -24.76 -2.44 0.07
C SER A 11 -23.26 -2.75 -0.08
N LEU A 12 -22.78 -3.07 -1.29
CA LEU A 12 -21.35 -3.41 -1.50
C LEU A 12 -20.45 -2.22 -1.85
N SER A 13 -21.02 -1.07 -2.25
CA SER A 13 -20.24 0.06 -2.77
C SER A 13 -19.65 0.99 -1.70
N LEU A 14 -20.25 1.05 -0.50
CA LEU A 14 -19.84 2.03 0.53
C LEU A 14 -18.57 1.60 1.29
N ALA A 15 -18.37 0.30 1.50
CA ALA A 15 -17.22 -0.21 2.26
C ALA A 15 -15.90 -0.15 1.46
N GLN A 16 -15.97 -0.21 0.12
CA GLN A 16 -14.79 -0.05 -0.73
C GLN A 16 -14.30 1.40 -0.74
N ASP A 17 -15.21 2.35 -0.89
CA ASP A 17 -14.91 3.79 -0.88
C ASP A 17 -14.26 4.23 0.46
N GLU A 18 -14.79 3.73 1.58
CA GLU A 18 -14.23 3.99 2.92
C GLU A 18 -12.81 3.42 3.09
N THR A 19 -12.55 2.23 2.54
CA THR A 19 -11.21 1.62 2.62
C THR A 19 -10.20 2.36 1.74
N GLU A 20 -10.60 2.79 0.54
CA GLU A 20 -9.76 3.62 -0.35
C GLU A 20 -9.35 4.94 0.33
N GLN A 21 -10.27 5.58 1.06
CA GLN A 21 -9.98 6.80 1.82
C GLN A 21 -8.96 6.60 2.95
N HIS A 22 -8.88 5.41 3.53
CA HIS A 22 -7.88 5.13 4.56
C HIS A 22 -6.45 5.10 4.01
N TRP A 23 -6.27 4.67 2.76
CA TRP A 23 -4.95 4.63 2.12
C TRP A 23 -4.44 6.02 1.70
N ASN A 24 -5.34 6.91 1.28
CA ASN A 24 -4.98 8.21 0.71
C ASN A 24 -4.22 9.11 1.69
N GLY A 25 -3.17 9.78 1.20
CA GLY A 25 -2.42 10.81 1.91
C GLY A 25 -0.93 10.51 2.07
N GLU A 26 -0.28 11.31 2.92
CA GLU A 26 1.14 11.22 3.22
C GLU A 26 1.45 10.14 4.28
N TRP A 27 2.44 9.30 3.99
CA TRP A 27 2.91 8.24 4.89
C TRP A 27 4.41 8.34 5.12
N ILE A 28 4.82 8.21 6.38
CA ILE A 28 6.23 8.20 6.79
C ILE A 28 6.62 6.84 7.37
N ALA A 29 7.76 6.31 6.96
CA ALA A 29 8.31 5.09 7.53
C ALA A 29 8.84 5.38 8.95
N ASP A 30 8.30 4.68 9.93
CA ASP A 30 8.57 4.87 11.36
C ASP A 30 10.07 4.80 11.66
N GLY A 31 10.56 5.75 12.46
CA GLY A 31 11.98 5.89 12.79
C GLY A 31 12.88 6.42 11.67
N THR A 32 12.33 6.90 10.55
CA THR A 32 13.09 7.47 9.42
C THR A 32 12.46 8.76 8.87
N LEU A 33 13.10 9.41 7.90
CA LEU A 33 12.49 10.51 7.11
C LEU A 33 11.94 10.03 5.77
N PHE A 34 11.96 8.72 5.49
CA PHE A 34 11.46 8.20 4.22
C PHE A 34 9.93 8.38 4.14
N GLN A 35 9.47 9.12 3.14
CA GLN A 35 8.09 9.56 3.02
C GLN A 35 7.55 9.39 1.60
N ILE A 36 6.30 8.94 1.51
CA ILE A 36 5.57 8.73 0.26
C ILE A 36 4.19 9.38 0.32
N GLU A 37 3.68 9.79 -0.83
CA GLU A 37 2.27 10.09 -1.05
C GLU A 37 1.58 8.86 -1.64
N VAL A 38 0.41 8.52 -1.11
CA VAL A 38 -0.44 7.45 -1.63
C VAL A 38 -1.73 8.06 -2.15
N ALA A 39 -2.05 7.74 -3.40
CA ALA A 39 -3.32 8.08 -4.03
C ALA A 39 -3.98 6.81 -4.58
N VAL A 40 -5.19 6.50 -4.13
CA VAL A 40 -6.00 5.37 -4.54
C VAL A 40 -7.24 5.88 -5.26
N GLU A 41 -7.44 5.37 -6.48
CA GLU A 41 -8.61 5.64 -7.29
C GLU A 41 -9.01 4.35 -8.01
N ASN A 42 -10.28 3.94 -7.93
CA ASN A 42 -10.79 2.72 -8.58
C ASN A 42 -9.99 1.46 -8.20
N ASN A 43 -9.65 1.28 -6.91
CA ASN A 43 -8.77 0.23 -6.38
C ASN A 43 -7.35 0.17 -6.96
N VAL A 44 -6.90 1.23 -7.64
CA VAL A 44 -5.53 1.36 -8.13
C VAL A 44 -4.78 2.33 -7.24
N MET A 45 -3.75 1.82 -6.56
CA MET A 45 -2.85 2.59 -5.73
C MET A 45 -1.69 3.12 -6.56
N LYS A 46 -1.47 4.43 -6.48
CA LYS A 46 -0.29 5.11 -7.00
C LYS A 46 0.55 5.60 -5.84
N VAL A 47 1.84 5.30 -5.89
CA VAL A 47 2.81 5.74 -4.91
C VAL A 47 3.70 6.80 -5.54
N SER A 48 3.80 7.96 -4.90
CA SER A 48 4.71 9.03 -5.31
C SER A 48 5.72 9.29 -4.20
N GLN A 49 6.97 9.54 -4.60
CA GLN A 49 8.03 9.87 -3.66
C GLN A 49 7.87 11.31 -3.14
N ILE A 50 7.96 11.51 -1.82
CA ILE A 50 8.11 12.82 -1.19
C ILE A 50 9.57 13.01 -0.73
N GLU A 51 10.06 12.07 0.08
CA GLU A 51 11.43 12.04 0.59
C GLU A 51 11.96 10.61 0.53
N SER A 52 13.12 10.40 -0.09
CA SER A 52 13.69 9.07 -0.30
C SER A 52 15.03 8.86 0.38
N LEU A 53 15.52 9.80 1.19
CA LEU A 53 16.83 9.72 1.83
C LEU A 53 17.98 9.55 0.81
N GLY A 54 17.79 10.05 -0.42
CA GLY A 54 18.71 9.89 -1.53
C GLY A 54 18.61 8.56 -2.29
N PHE A 55 17.64 7.69 -1.96
CA PHE A 55 17.36 6.49 -2.73
C PHE A 55 16.64 6.83 -4.04
N VAL A 56 17.12 6.26 -5.15
CA VAL A 56 16.47 6.36 -6.45
C VAL A 56 15.75 5.04 -6.71
N TRP A 57 14.42 5.09 -6.77
CA TRP A 57 13.55 3.94 -6.95
C TRP A 57 12.33 4.31 -7.78
N THR A 58 11.68 3.31 -8.36
CA THR A 58 10.41 3.47 -9.08
C THR A 58 9.41 2.44 -8.59
N SER A 59 8.13 2.74 -8.74
CA SER A 59 7.04 1.80 -8.46
C SER A 59 6.06 1.72 -9.62
N GLN A 60 5.45 0.55 -9.76
CA GLN A 60 4.26 0.37 -10.59
C GLN A 60 2.99 0.64 -9.77
N ASP A 61 1.87 0.76 -10.47
CA ASP A 61 0.56 0.84 -9.85
C ASP A 61 0.27 -0.45 -9.05
N GLY A 62 -0.20 -0.29 -7.82
CA GLY A 62 -0.62 -1.38 -6.95
C GLY A 62 -2.11 -1.65 -7.06
N LYS A 63 -2.53 -2.90 -6.89
CA LYS A 63 -3.95 -3.26 -6.81
C LYS A 63 -4.38 -3.44 -5.36
N VAL A 64 -5.33 -2.63 -4.91
CA VAL A 64 -5.92 -2.74 -3.56
C VAL A 64 -6.86 -3.93 -3.52
N ASN A 65 -6.67 -4.80 -2.53
CA ASN A 65 -7.54 -5.93 -2.23
C ASN A 65 -7.86 -5.90 -0.73
N GLY A 66 -8.92 -5.15 -0.37
CA GLY A 66 -9.29 -4.89 1.02
C GLY A 66 -8.18 -4.13 1.76
N ASN A 67 -7.69 -4.71 2.85
CA ASN A 67 -6.62 -4.13 3.68
C ASN A 67 -5.22 -4.41 3.14
N THR A 68 -5.08 -5.02 1.96
CA THR A 68 -3.76 -5.37 1.42
C THR A 68 -3.54 -4.79 0.03
N VAL A 69 -2.30 -4.48 -0.27
CA VAL A 69 -1.86 -4.06 -1.62
C VAL A 69 -0.50 -4.69 -1.91
N GLN A 70 -0.26 -5.02 -3.17
CA GLN A 70 1.05 -5.40 -3.67
C GLN A 70 1.51 -4.35 -4.67
N VAL A 71 2.75 -3.89 -4.49
CA VAL A 71 3.37 -2.86 -5.32
C VAL A 71 4.70 -3.41 -5.83
N GLU A 72 4.90 -3.40 -7.15
CA GLU A 72 6.20 -3.71 -7.73
C GLU A 72 7.11 -2.49 -7.62
N VAL A 73 8.33 -2.70 -7.13
CA VAL A 73 9.33 -1.67 -6.91
C VAL A 73 10.64 -2.07 -7.58
N GLU A 74 11.27 -1.12 -8.27
CA GLU A 74 12.64 -1.26 -8.74
C GLU A 74 13.56 -0.33 -7.95
N TYR A 75 14.63 -0.88 -7.41
CA TYR A 75 15.62 -0.14 -6.63
C TYR A 75 16.99 -0.80 -6.76
N ALA A 76 18.06 -0.02 -6.94
CA ALA A 76 19.44 -0.52 -6.96
C ALA A 76 19.69 -1.75 -7.88
N GLY A 77 18.98 -1.82 -9.02
CA GLY A 77 19.07 -2.93 -9.96
C GLY A 77 18.34 -4.22 -9.54
N VAL A 78 17.57 -4.18 -8.46
CA VAL A 78 16.67 -5.26 -8.05
C VAL A 78 15.22 -4.91 -8.37
N LYS A 79 14.41 -5.94 -8.63
CA LYS A 79 12.96 -5.84 -8.69
C LYS A 79 12.36 -6.58 -7.51
N GLY A 80 11.45 -5.94 -6.80
CA GLY A 80 10.78 -6.54 -5.64
C GLY A 80 9.29 -6.32 -5.69
N ILE A 81 8.54 -7.24 -5.10
CA ILE A 81 7.13 -7.05 -4.80
C ILE A 81 7.06 -6.70 -3.31
N ILE A 82 6.60 -5.50 -3.00
CA ILE A 82 6.30 -5.06 -1.65
C ILE A 82 4.84 -5.38 -1.36
N GLN A 83 4.60 -6.17 -0.32
CA GLN A 83 3.26 -6.39 0.21
C GLN A 83 3.05 -5.46 1.40
N VAL A 84 1.94 -4.75 1.38
CA VAL A 84 1.55 -3.82 2.43
C VAL A 84 0.19 -4.24 2.99
N GLU A 85 0.07 -4.21 4.31
CA GLU A 85 -1.15 -4.46 5.05
C GLU A 85 -1.53 -3.24 5.89
N LEU A 86 -2.75 -2.75 5.74
CA LEU A 86 -3.34 -1.71 6.57
C LEU A 86 -3.85 -2.32 7.87
N VAL A 87 -3.17 -2.01 8.96
CA VAL A 87 -3.49 -2.52 10.30
C VAL A 87 -4.59 -1.69 10.95
N ASP A 88 -4.54 -0.37 10.75
CA ASP A 88 -5.56 0.60 11.16
C ASP A 88 -5.51 1.80 10.19
N PRO A 89 -6.50 2.73 10.22
CA PRO A 89 -6.56 3.85 9.28
C PRO A 89 -5.31 4.75 9.23
N ASN A 90 -4.43 4.67 10.23
CA ASN A 90 -3.23 5.50 10.35
C ASN A 90 -1.92 4.69 10.41
N THR A 91 -1.99 3.36 10.28
CA THR A 91 -0.83 2.45 10.37
C THR A 91 -0.87 1.38 9.31
N ALA A 92 0.21 1.26 8.54
CA ALA A 92 0.43 0.18 7.60
C ALA A 92 1.76 -0.54 7.88
N ILE A 93 1.84 -1.83 7.52
CA ILE A 93 3.05 -2.64 7.61
C ILE A 93 3.42 -3.09 6.21
N ALA A 94 4.65 -2.80 5.80
CA ALA A 94 5.21 -3.20 4.51
C ALA A 94 6.32 -4.22 4.69
N PHE A 95 6.38 -5.22 3.80
CA PHE A 95 7.47 -6.19 3.73
C PHE A 95 7.72 -6.63 2.29
N ALA A 96 8.92 -7.12 2.01
CA ALA A 96 9.26 -7.66 0.70
C ALA A 96 8.64 -9.07 0.55
N ALA A 97 7.61 -9.21 -0.27
CA ALA A 97 7.07 -10.50 -0.67
C ALA A 97 8.00 -11.21 -1.66
N SER A 98 8.76 -10.45 -2.47
CA SER A 98 9.85 -10.95 -3.30
C SER A 98 10.93 -9.88 -3.47
N CYS A 99 12.16 -10.32 -3.78
CA CYS A 99 13.26 -9.45 -4.15
C CYS A 99 14.23 -10.23 -5.04
N LEU A 100 14.39 -9.81 -6.29
CA LEU A 100 15.20 -10.49 -7.28
C LEU A 100 16.25 -9.56 -7.89
N PRO A 101 17.50 -10.04 -8.06
CA PRO A 101 17.98 -11.36 -7.66
C PRO A 101 18.27 -11.48 -6.16
N GLU A 102 17.95 -12.63 -5.56
CA GLU A 102 18.01 -12.85 -4.09
C GLU A 102 19.42 -12.69 -3.49
N PHE A 103 20.47 -12.92 -4.28
CA PHE A 103 21.86 -12.82 -3.84
C PHE A 103 22.34 -11.36 -3.63
N MET A 104 21.54 -10.37 -4.03
CA MET A 104 21.88 -8.96 -3.82
C MET A 104 21.79 -8.62 -2.33
N VAL A 105 22.76 -7.85 -1.84
CA VAL A 105 22.85 -7.46 -0.41
C VAL A 105 21.56 -6.78 0.05
N VAL A 106 20.96 -5.92 -0.78
CA VAL A 106 19.68 -5.28 -0.46
C VAL A 106 18.56 -6.29 -0.23
N CYS A 107 18.47 -7.35 -1.04
CA CYS A 107 17.47 -8.40 -0.87
C CYS A 107 17.72 -9.21 0.41
N SER A 108 18.99 -9.51 0.70
CA SER A 108 19.38 -10.18 1.94
C SER A 108 19.04 -9.36 3.18
N LEU A 109 19.20 -8.04 3.13
CA LEU A 109 18.86 -7.12 4.22
C LEU A 109 17.35 -6.93 4.37
N ALA A 110 16.58 -6.98 3.29
CA ALA A 110 15.13 -6.83 3.31
C ALA A 110 14.40 -8.10 3.79
N LYS A 111 15.03 -9.27 3.65
CA LYS A 111 14.44 -10.55 4.02
C LYS A 111 14.03 -10.56 5.50
N ASP A 112 12.81 -11.02 5.76
CA ASP A 112 12.21 -11.13 7.10
C ASP A 112 12.15 -9.80 7.87
N ARG A 113 12.27 -8.66 7.18
CA ARG A 113 12.09 -7.32 7.75
C ARG A 113 10.72 -6.77 7.41
N GLN A 114 10.24 -5.94 8.32
CA GLN A 114 9.03 -5.15 8.15
C GLN A 114 9.36 -3.68 8.36
N ALA A 115 8.73 -2.83 7.57
CA ALA A 115 8.73 -1.39 7.77
C ALA A 115 7.32 -0.98 8.19
N VAL A 116 7.21 -0.25 9.30
CA VAL A 116 5.94 0.33 9.74
C VAL A 116 5.84 1.70 9.10
N PHE A 117 4.69 1.99 8.49
CA PHE A 117 4.35 3.31 7.98
C PHE A 117 3.26 3.93 8.83
N LYS A 118 3.42 5.21 9.15
CA LYS A 118 2.45 6.03 9.88
C LYS A 118 1.94 7.15 9.00
N LYS A 119 0.66 7.44 9.10
CA LYS A 119 0.05 8.57 8.40
C LYS A 119 0.54 9.88 9.01
N VAL A 120 0.98 10.82 8.19
CA VAL A 120 1.53 12.10 8.66
C VAL A 120 0.42 12.98 9.23
N GLN A 121 -0.74 12.97 8.59
CA GLN A 121 -1.96 13.60 9.09
C GLN A 121 -2.98 12.49 9.35
N PRO A 122 -3.28 12.19 10.64
CA PRO A 122 -4.26 11.18 10.95
C PRO A 122 -5.65 11.60 10.46
N ASN A 123 -6.40 10.63 9.93
CA ASN A 123 -7.81 10.81 9.59
C ASN A 123 -8.67 10.98 10.84
#